data_AF-A0A5D0RTL9-F1
#
_entry.id   AF-A0A5D0RTL9-F1
#
_cell.length_a   1.000
_cell.length_b   1.000
_cell.length_c   1.000
_cell.angle_alpha   90.00
_cell.angle_beta   90.00
_cell.angle_gamma   90.00
#
_symmetry.space_group_name_H-M   'P 1'
#
loop_
_entity.id
_entity.type
_entity.pdbx_description
1 polymer ?
#
loop_
_entity_poly.entity_id
_entity_poly.type
_entity_poly.pdbx_seq_one_letter_code
_entity_poly.pdbx_strand_id
1 'polypeptide(L)'
;EARDKAKKKAREKPNVPVPLKLRNPVTDMMKKMDYGKNYTYPHSVGGFSLERYLPEELKNEIFFNPANKGKEKFIRERLSKLWGDLKDYGGENK
;
A
#
# COMPACT_ATOMS: atom_id res chain seq x y z
N GLU A 1 -15.83 3.15 -8.19
CA GLU A 1 -15.21 1.83 -8.47
C GLU A 1 -14.13 1.44 -7.46
N ALA A 2 -12.93 2.06 -7.45
CA ALA A 2 -11.81 1.63 -6.58
C ALA A 2 -12.19 1.57 -5.09
N ARG A 3 -12.85 2.61 -4.58
CA ARG A 3 -13.38 2.66 -3.21
C ARG A 3 -14.36 1.52 -2.92
N ASP A 4 -15.23 1.22 -3.88
CA ASP A 4 -16.30 0.24 -3.68
C ASP A 4 -15.73 -1.19 -3.71
N LYS A 5 -14.73 -1.45 -4.56
CA LYS A 5 -13.91 -2.68 -4.53
C LYS A 5 -13.21 -2.86 -3.18
N ALA A 6 -12.57 -1.82 -2.66
CA ALA A 6 -11.93 -1.85 -1.34
C ALA A 6 -12.93 -2.11 -0.20
N LYS A 7 -14.09 -1.45 -0.23
CA LYS A 7 -15.17 -1.68 0.74
C LYS A 7 -15.70 -3.11 0.69
N LYS A 8 -15.90 -3.66 -0.50
CA LYS A 8 -16.34 -5.05 -0.69
C LYS A 8 -15.31 -6.01 -0.08
N LYS A 9 -14.02 -5.85 -0.41
CA LYS A 9 -12.96 -6.69 0.13
C LYS A 9 -12.88 -6.62 1.66
N ALA A 10 -13.03 -5.44 2.25
CA ALA A 10 -13.06 -5.27 3.70
C ALA A 10 -14.23 -6.01 4.37
N ARG A 11 -15.39 -6.10 3.70
CA ARG A 11 -16.54 -6.88 4.18
C ARG A 11 -16.33 -8.39 4.06
N GLU A 12 -15.66 -8.84 2.98
CA GLU A 12 -15.31 -10.25 2.76
C GLU A 12 -14.23 -10.75 3.72
N LYS A 13 -13.36 -9.83 4.19
CA LYS A 13 -12.18 -10.12 4.99
C LYS A 13 -12.12 -9.22 6.24
N PRO A 14 -13.04 -9.37 7.20
CA PRO A 14 -13.19 -8.43 8.33
C PRO A 14 -12.06 -8.51 9.38
N ASN A 15 -11.42 -9.67 9.52
CA ASN A 15 -10.49 -9.96 10.62
C ASN A 15 -9.02 -9.95 10.18
N VAL A 16 -8.69 -9.33 9.06
CA VAL A 16 -7.31 -9.27 8.59
C VAL A 16 -6.53 -8.26 9.42
N PRO A 17 -5.45 -8.66 10.12
CA PRO A 17 -4.76 -7.78 11.04
C PRO A 17 -3.99 -6.68 10.31
N VAL A 18 -3.92 -5.50 10.92
CA VAL A 18 -3.02 -4.42 10.48
C VAL A 18 -1.56 -4.92 10.65
N PRO A 19 -0.67 -4.75 9.63
CA PRO A 19 0.75 -5.08 9.76
C PRO A 19 1.40 -4.40 10.96
N LEU A 20 2.27 -5.12 11.70
CA LEU A 20 2.88 -4.63 12.95
C LEU A 20 3.60 -3.28 12.78
N LYS A 21 4.33 -3.11 11.68
CA LYS A 21 5.02 -1.85 11.34
C LYS A 21 4.10 -0.64 11.16
N LEU A 22 2.80 -0.86 10.93
CA LEU A 22 1.81 0.22 10.79
C LEU A 22 1.00 0.44 12.07
N ARG A 23 1.18 -0.38 13.11
CA ARG A 23 0.48 -0.22 14.40
C ARG A 23 1.14 0.87 15.21
N ASN A 24 0.33 1.61 15.96
CA ASN A 24 0.81 2.66 16.86
C ASN A 24 1.38 2.05 18.17
N PRO A 25 2.67 2.26 18.49
CA PRO A 25 3.27 1.74 19.72
C PRO A 25 3.16 2.72 20.90
N VAL A 26 1.95 2.92 21.40
CA VAL A 26 1.69 3.92 22.47
C VAL A 26 2.25 3.48 23.82
N THR A 27 2.12 2.20 24.17
CA THR A 27 2.56 1.67 25.47
C THR A 27 3.88 0.91 25.34
N ASP A 28 4.60 0.75 26.44
CA ASP A 28 5.88 0.01 26.44
C ASP A 28 5.68 -1.48 26.17
N MET A 29 4.54 -2.05 26.57
CA MET A 29 4.16 -3.41 26.17
C MET A 29 4.01 -3.52 24.64
N MET A 30 3.36 -2.55 24.00
CA MET A 30 3.21 -2.54 22.53
C MET A 30 4.55 -2.44 21.81
N LYS A 31 5.48 -1.61 22.31
CA LYS A 31 6.85 -1.53 21.78
C LYS A 31 7.59 -2.86 21.90
N LYS A 32 7.45 -3.56 23.03
CA LYS A 32 8.00 -4.91 23.26
C LYS A 32 7.38 -5.96 22.33
N MET A 33 6.15 -5.75 21.88
CA MET A 33 5.47 -6.58 20.87
C MET A 33 5.79 -6.14 19.43
N ASP A 34 6.85 -5.35 19.24
CA ASP A 34 7.35 -4.87 17.95
C ASP A 34 6.35 -4.01 17.16
N TYR A 35 5.40 -3.33 17.83
CA TYR A 35 4.49 -2.40 17.15
C TYR A 35 5.28 -1.21 16.61
N GLY A 36 4.98 -0.81 15.38
CA GLY A 36 5.67 0.30 14.69
C GLY A 36 7.15 0.03 14.39
N LYS A 37 7.70 -1.13 14.78
CA LYS A 37 9.07 -1.50 14.49
C LYS A 37 9.23 -1.70 12.98
N ASN A 38 10.38 -1.27 12.45
CA ASN A 38 10.69 -1.29 11.02
C ASN A 38 9.71 -0.48 10.15
N TYR A 39 9.01 0.50 10.73
CA TYR A 39 8.30 1.50 9.94
C TYR A 39 9.31 2.46 9.30
N THR A 40 9.37 2.47 7.96
CA THR A 40 10.14 3.50 7.25
C THR A 40 9.28 4.74 7.08
N TYR A 41 9.75 5.86 7.61
CA TYR A 41 9.11 7.16 7.38
C TYR A 41 9.43 7.63 5.95
N PRO A 42 8.46 7.72 5.03
CA PRO A 42 8.78 7.98 3.61
C PRO A 42 9.54 9.29 3.36
N HIS A 43 9.31 10.31 4.19
CA HIS A 43 9.99 11.60 4.05
C HIS A 43 11.48 11.54 4.41
N SER A 44 11.93 10.56 5.20
CA SER A 44 13.37 10.39 5.48
C SER A 44 14.11 9.66 4.36
N VAL A 45 13.41 9.00 3.43
CA VAL A 45 13.99 8.22 2.32
C VAL A 45 13.68 8.80 0.94
N GLY A 46 13.52 10.12 0.84
CA GLY A 46 13.30 10.80 -0.44
C GLY A 46 11.84 10.86 -0.91
N GLY A 47 10.88 10.68 0.01
CA GLY A 47 9.45 10.91 -0.22
C GLY A 47 8.67 9.68 -0.69
N PHE A 48 9.33 8.53 -0.86
CA PHE A 48 8.69 7.26 -1.20
C PHE A 48 9.45 6.08 -0.59
N SER A 49 8.72 5.16 0.05
CA SER A 49 9.27 3.87 0.50
C SER A 49 8.60 2.73 -0.28
N LEU A 50 9.43 1.89 -0.93
CA LEU A 50 8.99 0.70 -1.65
C LEU A 50 8.68 -0.44 -0.67
N GLU A 51 7.46 -0.46 -0.17
CA GLU A 51 7.06 -1.38 0.89
C GLU A 51 5.61 -1.87 0.75
N ARG A 52 5.31 -3.04 1.33
CA ARG A 52 3.94 -3.53 1.43
C ARG A 52 3.21 -2.87 2.61
N TYR A 53 2.07 -2.25 2.33
CA TYR A 53 1.22 -1.61 3.34
C TYR A 53 -0.07 -2.39 3.63
N LEU A 54 -0.54 -3.17 2.65
CA LEU A 54 -1.63 -4.09 2.87
C LEU A 54 -1.14 -5.32 3.67
N PRO A 55 -2.02 -5.95 4.45
CA PRO A 55 -1.73 -7.22 5.11
C PRO A 55 -1.32 -8.31 4.11
N GLU A 56 -0.66 -9.35 4.61
CA GLU A 56 -0.15 -10.46 3.80
C GLU A 56 -1.24 -11.12 2.93
N GLU A 57 -2.44 -11.30 3.48
CA GLU A 57 -3.60 -11.85 2.75
C GLU A 57 -4.06 -11.00 1.56
N LEU A 58 -3.77 -9.69 1.58
CA LEU A 58 -4.21 -8.72 0.58
C LEU A 58 -3.01 -8.12 -0.19
N LYS A 59 -1.83 -8.73 -0.08
CA LYS A 59 -0.56 -8.14 -0.55
C LYS A 59 -0.50 -7.85 -2.05
N ASN A 60 -1.30 -8.57 -2.85
CA ASN A 60 -1.35 -8.47 -4.30
C ASN A 60 -2.58 -7.68 -4.81
N GLU A 61 -3.42 -7.17 -3.91
CA GLU A 61 -4.64 -6.45 -4.29
C GLU A 61 -4.30 -5.04 -4.82
N ILE A 62 -4.85 -4.71 -6.00
CA ILE A 62 -4.77 -3.37 -6.60
C ILE A 62 -6.20 -2.88 -6.84
N PHE A 63 -6.66 -1.94 -6.00
CA PHE A 63 -8.03 -1.44 -6.07
C PHE A 63 -8.21 -0.28 -7.05
N PHE A 64 -7.19 0.57 -7.18
CA PHE A 64 -7.22 1.75 -8.05
C PHE A 64 -6.37 1.47 -9.28
N ASN A 65 -6.99 1.43 -10.46
CA ASN A 65 -6.30 1.34 -11.74
C ASN A 65 -6.63 2.63 -12.52
N PRO A 66 -5.74 3.65 -12.53
CA PRO A 66 -5.99 4.90 -13.24
C PRO A 66 -6.17 4.64 -14.73
N ALA A 67 -7.02 5.37 -15.44
CA ALA A 67 -7.19 5.24 -16.89
C ALA A 67 -6.00 5.81 -17.69
N ASN A 68 -5.85 5.39 -18.95
CA ASN A 68 -4.82 5.93 -19.85
C ASN A 68 -5.27 7.25 -20.54
N LYS A 69 -5.89 8.17 -19.80
CA LYS A 69 -6.46 9.40 -20.37
C LYS A 69 -6.23 10.60 -19.46
N GLY A 70 -5.89 11.74 -20.06
CA GLY A 70 -5.73 13.01 -19.36
C GLY A 70 -4.76 12.92 -18.17
N LYS A 71 -5.16 13.49 -17.02
CA LYS A 71 -4.34 13.51 -15.80
C LYS A 71 -4.06 12.10 -15.23
N GLU A 72 -4.94 11.13 -15.47
CA GLU A 72 -4.76 9.77 -14.95
C GLU A 72 -3.63 9.02 -15.66
N LYS A 73 -3.30 9.38 -16.91
CA LYS A 73 -2.11 8.84 -17.60
C LYS A 73 -0.83 9.12 -16.79
N PHE A 74 -0.63 10.37 -16.39
CA PHE A 74 0.53 10.76 -15.55
C PHE A 74 0.53 10.06 -14.20
N ILE A 75 -0.64 9.88 -13.58
CA ILE A 75 -0.76 9.14 -12.31
C ILE A 75 -0.35 7.68 -12.50
N ARG A 76 -0.81 7.03 -13.57
CA ARG A 76 -0.45 5.65 -13.91
C ARG A 76 1.05 5.51 -14.12
N GLU A 77 1.66 6.34 -14.96
CA GLU A 77 3.10 6.32 -15.22
C GLU A 77 3.91 6.49 -13.94
N ARG A 78 3.53 7.46 -13.09
CA ARG A 78 4.17 7.68 -11.79
C ARG A 78 4.03 6.46 -10.88
N LEU A 79 2.85 5.86 -10.79
CA LEU A 79 2.64 4.66 -9.98
C LEU A 79 3.46 3.48 -10.52
N SER A 80 3.48 3.23 -11.82
CA SER A 80 4.32 2.19 -12.44
C SER A 80 5.80 2.39 -12.11
N LYS A 81 6.32 3.62 -12.20
CA LYS A 81 7.72 3.94 -11.87
C LYS A 81 8.04 3.73 -10.39
N LEU A 82 7.13 4.11 -9.50
CA LEU A 82 7.35 4.01 -8.05
C LEU A 82 7.28 2.56 -7.57
N TRP A 83 6.30 1.80 -8.05
CA TRP A 83 6.02 0.46 -7.52
C TRP A 83 6.72 -0.67 -8.25
N GLY A 84 7.13 -0.47 -9.51
CA GLY A 84 7.82 -1.48 -10.32
C GLY A 84 7.13 -2.84 -10.25
N ASP A 85 7.90 -3.87 -9.92
CA ASP A 85 7.41 -5.25 -9.84
C ASP A 85 6.50 -5.52 -8.63
N LEU A 86 6.45 -4.61 -7.64
CA LEU A 86 5.63 -4.81 -6.45
C LEU A 86 4.13 -4.63 -6.74
N LYS A 87 3.79 -3.79 -7.73
CA LYS A 87 2.41 -3.60 -8.22
C LYS A 87 2.42 -3.28 -9.71
N ASP A 88 1.73 -4.10 -10.49
CA ASP A 88 1.60 -3.90 -11.93
C ASP A 88 0.45 -2.93 -12.25
N TYR A 89 0.80 -1.78 -12.82
CA TYR A 89 -0.13 -0.76 -13.33
C TYR A 89 -0.15 -0.68 -14.87
N GLY A 90 0.52 -1.60 -15.57
CA GLY A 90 0.53 -1.65 -17.04
C GLY A 90 1.12 -0.41 -17.70
N GLY A 91 2.23 0.12 -17.17
CA GLY A 91 2.96 1.23 -17.80
C GLY A 91 3.60 0.81 -19.13
N GLU A 92 3.71 1.76 -20.07
CA GLU A 92 4.29 1.56 -21.42
C GLU A 92 5.80 1.20 -21.43
N ASN A 93 6.42 0.97 -20.27
CA ASN A 93 7.82 0.55 -20.13
C ASN A 93 7.92 -0.87 -19.56
N LYS A 94 7.41 -1.84 -20.31
CA LYS A 94 7.77 -3.25 -20.17
C LYS A 94 8.34 -3.73 -21.48
#